data_AF-A0A1S8P218-F1
#
_entry.id   AF-A0A1S8P218-F1
#
_cell.length_a   1.000
_cell.length_b   1.000
_cell.length_c   1.000
_cell.angle_alpha   90.00
_cell.angle_beta   90.00
_cell.angle_gamma   90.00
#
_symmetry.space_group_name_H-M   'P 1'
#
loop_
_entity.id
_entity.type
_entity.pdbx_description
1 polymer ?
#
loop_
_entity_poly.entity_id
_entity_poly.type
_entity_poly.pdbx_seq_one_letter_code
_entity_poly.pdbx_strand_id
1 'polypeptide(L)'
;MQENLSLENLNAEEIWEKLYNKELNCKKNILEYIDIAKILKKGEADPEKIQDTYNFIYDNIEKMSDKVKPNTIMYLQNELKNQFGKYVVEKEPKEEDAFIKFFKEAYPVKDRRKDFTWVMMNINNIVEEQIWTTLIHINREYICKRIKLEAEEKESIIKMIEKVIKKDNIKYINRIKSLDKVLNNLNIKIVNDKDKFKVKKL
;
A
#
# COMPACT_ATOMS: atom_id res chain seq x y z
N MET A 1 -22.80 -26.83 25.59
CA MET A 1 -22.76 -25.56 26.33
C MET A 1 -22.32 -24.48 25.36
N GLN A 2 -23.26 -23.66 24.88
CA GLN A 2 -22.94 -22.42 24.18
C GLN A 2 -22.65 -21.40 25.28
N GLU A 3 -21.38 -21.14 25.57
CA GLU A 3 -21.04 -19.95 26.34
C GLU A 3 -21.51 -18.75 25.53
N ASN A 4 -22.38 -17.93 26.13
CA ASN A 4 -22.69 -16.59 25.63
C ASN A 4 -21.40 -15.79 25.72
N LEU A 5 -20.58 -15.89 24.68
CA LEU A 5 -19.35 -15.13 24.56
C LEU A 5 -19.76 -13.68 24.35
N SER A 6 -19.93 -12.92 25.43
CA SER A 6 -20.18 -11.48 25.33
C SER A 6 -18.92 -10.85 24.74
N LEU A 7 -19.07 -10.38 23.50
CA LEU A 7 -18.06 -9.68 22.72
C LEU A 7 -18.40 -8.18 22.60
N GLU A 8 -19.53 -7.74 23.17
CA GLU A 8 -20.11 -6.39 22.98
C GLU A 8 -19.21 -5.26 23.48
N ASN A 9 -18.43 -5.47 24.54
CA ASN A 9 -17.56 -4.44 25.13
C ASN A 9 -16.07 -4.59 24.81
N LEU A 10 -15.71 -5.58 23.98
CA LEU A 10 -14.30 -5.86 23.66
C LEU A 10 -13.87 -5.13 22.39
N ASN A 11 -12.65 -4.60 22.35
CA ASN A 11 -12.03 -4.09 21.12
C ASN A 11 -11.49 -5.25 20.25
N ALA A 12 -11.01 -4.94 19.04
CA ALA A 12 -10.55 -5.96 18.09
C ALA A 12 -9.38 -6.83 18.60
N GLU A 13 -8.47 -6.27 19.40
CA GLU A 13 -7.35 -7.00 20.00
C GLU A 13 -7.84 -7.92 21.12
N GLU A 14 -8.70 -7.42 22.00
CA GLU A 14 -9.32 -8.21 23.08
C GLU A 14 -10.20 -9.34 22.53
N ILE A 15 -10.90 -9.11 21.41
CA ILE A 15 -11.66 -10.14 20.69
C ILE A 15 -10.70 -11.23 20.19
N TRP A 16 -9.57 -10.84 19.59
CA TRP A 16 -8.56 -11.80 19.12
C TRP A 16 -7.95 -12.61 20.27
N GLU A 17 -7.57 -11.95 21.38
CA GLU A 17 -7.05 -12.60 22.58
C GLU A 17 -8.06 -13.60 23.17
N LYS A 18 -9.34 -13.23 23.21
CA LYS A 18 -10.39 -14.10 23.77
C LYS A 18 -10.73 -15.28 22.86
N LEU A 19 -10.72 -15.07 21.54
CA LEU A 19 -11.16 -16.07 20.57
C LEU A 19 -10.05 -17.01 20.08
N TYR A 20 -8.81 -16.55 20.02
CA TYR A 20 -7.74 -17.28 19.35
C TYR A 20 -6.39 -17.23 20.08
N ASN A 21 -5.97 -16.06 20.55
CA ASN A 21 -4.75 -15.83 21.35
C ASN A 21 -3.44 -16.40 20.76
N LYS A 22 -3.34 -16.52 19.42
CA LYS A 22 -2.11 -16.95 18.75
C LYS A 22 -1.63 -15.87 17.80
N GLU A 23 -0.31 -15.69 17.74
CA GLU A 23 0.35 -14.68 16.92
C GLU A 23 -0.12 -14.73 15.45
N LEU A 24 -0.57 -13.59 14.94
CA LEU A 24 -1.06 -13.42 13.57
C LEU A 24 0.07 -13.15 12.58
N ASN A 25 1.13 -13.96 12.62
CA ASN A 25 2.39 -13.74 11.89
C ASN A 25 2.65 -14.76 10.77
N CYS A 26 1.71 -15.65 10.48
CA CYS A 26 1.82 -16.59 9.37
C CYS A 26 0.46 -16.85 8.69
N LYS A 27 0.52 -17.37 7.45
CA LYS A 27 -0.67 -17.70 6.64
C LYS A 27 -1.69 -18.54 7.40
N LYS A 28 -1.22 -19.58 8.09
CA LYS A 28 -2.09 -20.52 8.82
C LYS A 28 -2.88 -19.80 9.92
N ASN A 29 -2.19 -19.04 10.76
CA ASN A 29 -2.82 -18.39 11.92
C ASN A 29 -3.82 -17.30 11.50
N ILE A 30 -3.52 -16.56 10.43
CA ILE A 30 -4.48 -15.60 9.85
C ILE A 30 -5.75 -16.30 9.37
N LEU A 31 -5.62 -17.38 8.60
CA LEU A 31 -6.79 -18.08 8.05
C LEU A 31 -7.66 -18.70 9.15
N GLU A 32 -7.02 -19.29 10.17
CA GLU A 32 -7.72 -19.81 11.35
C GLU A 32 -8.49 -18.69 12.07
N TYR A 33 -7.85 -17.54 12.29
CA TYR A 33 -8.52 -16.43 12.95
C TYR A 33 -9.64 -15.80 12.11
N ILE A 34 -9.46 -15.66 10.79
CA ILE A 34 -10.53 -15.23 9.87
C ILE A 34 -11.75 -16.14 9.99
N ASP A 35 -11.56 -17.45 10.15
CA ASP A 35 -12.66 -18.41 10.29
C ASP A 35 -13.36 -18.29 11.64
N ILE A 36 -12.61 -18.15 12.74
CA ILE A 36 -13.16 -17.96 14.08
C ILE A 36 -13.92 -16.63 14.20
N ALA A 37 -13.35 -15.55 13.68
CA ALA A 37 -13.94 -14.21 13.69
C ALA A 37 -15.28 -14.14 12.93
N LYS A 38 -15.63 -15.16 12.12
CA LYS A 38 -16.96 -15.24 11.48
C LYS A 38 -18.11 -15.26 12.49
N ILE A 39 -17.85 -15.60 13.76
CA ILE A 39 -18.83 -15.52 14.83
C ILE A 39 -19.44 -14.10 14.95
N LEU A 40 -18.65 -13.06 14.68
CA LEU A 40 -19.11 -11.66 14.69
C LEU A 40 -20.20 -11.41 13.66
N LYS A 41 -20.18 -12.11 12.52
CA LYS A 41 -21.20 -12.00 11.46
C LYS A 41 -22.49 -12.75 11.78
N LYS A 42 -22.44 -13.70 12.73
CA LYS A 42 -23.58 -14.53 13.12
C LYS A 42 -24.37 -13.91 14.28
N GLY A 43 -23.74 -13.04 15.07
CA GLY A 43 -24.42 -12.25 16.09
C GLY A 43 -24.94 -10.92 15.54
N GLU A 44 -25.75 -10.22 16.34
CA GLU A 44 -26.07 -8.79 16.15
C GLU A 44 -24.86 -7.92 16.53
N ALA A 45 -23.66 -8.26 16.03
CA ALA A 45 -22.48 -7.48 16.33
C ALA A 45 -22.55 -6.12 15.61
N ASP A 46 -22.16 -5.08 16.32
CA ASP A 46 -22.06 -3.71 15.82
C ASP A 46 -21.22 -3.66 14.53
N PRO A 47 -21.70 -3.04 13.43
CA PRO A 47 -20.91 -2.82 12.22
C PRO A 47 -19.52 -2.20 12.48
N GLU A 48 -19.41 -1.30 13.45
CA GLU A 48 -18.13 -0.68 13.83
C GLU A 48 -17.14 -1.73 14.37
N LYS A 49 -17.63 -2.67 15.18
CA LYS A 49 -16.84 -3.80 15.70
C LYS A 49 -16.37 -4.75 14.59
N ILE A 50 -17.21 -4.98 13.59
CA ILE A 50 -16.84 -5.78 12.42
C ILE A 50 -15.75 -5.05 11.61
N GLN A 51 -15.85 -3.73 11.46
CA GLN A 51 -14.84 -2.89 10.81
C GLN A 51 -13.52 -2.90 11.57
N ASP A 52 -13.52 -2.73 12.89
CA ASP A 52 -12.30 -2.74 13.71
C ASP A 52 -11.60 -4.10 13.67
N THR A 53 -12.37 -5.19 13.76
CA THR A 53 -11.82 -6.54 13.64
C THR A 53 -11.23 -6.78 12.25
N TYR A 54 -11.90 -6.29 11.21
CA TYR A 54 -11.39 -6.34 9.84
C TYR A 54 -10.06 -5.59 9.72
N ASN A 55 -9.99 -4.37 10.21
CA ASN A 55 -8.80 -3.52 10.19
C ASN A 55 -7.64 -4.18 10.95
N PHE A 56 -7.91 -4.72 12.14
CA PHE A 56 -6.91 -5.43 12.94
C PHE A 56 -6.30 -6.64 12.20
N ILE A 57 -7.14 -7.46 11.55
CA ILE A 57 -6.63 -8.60 10.76
C ILE A 57 -5.86 -8.11 9.54
N TYR A 58 -6.37 -7.08 8.86
CA TYR A 58 -5.72 -6.48 7.69
C TYR A 58 -4.31 -5.96 8.03
N ASP A 59 -4.18 -5.23 9.14
CA ASP A 59 -2.89 -4.71 9.61
C ASP A 59 -1.89 -5.81 9.97
N ASN A 60 -2.36 -6.89 10.60
CA ASN A 60 -1.50 -8.04 10.86
C ASN A 60 -1.06 -8.74 9.58
N ILE A 61 -1.92 -8.81 8.55
CA ILE A 61 -1.53 -9.30 7.22
C ILE A 61 -0.43 -8.41 6.63
N GLU A 62 -0.59 -7.10 6.69
CA GLU A 62 0.36 -6.12 6.15
C GLU A 62 1.71 -6.14 6.86
N LYS A 63 1.73 -6.27 8.20
CA LYS A 63 2.96 -6.41 8.99
C LYS A 63 3.81 -7.62 8.59
N MET A 64 3.21 -8.63 7.96
CA MET A 64 3.95 -9.79 7.43
C MET A 64 4.57 -9.56 6.05
N SER A 65 4.29 -8.45 5.37
CA SER A 65 4.69 -8.22 3.98
C SER A 65 6.20 -8.28 3.74
N ASP A 66 7.01 -7.97 4.76
CA ASP A 66 8.47 -8.07 4.70
C ASP A 66 8.99 -9.52 4.75
N LYS A 67 8.23 -10.43 5.37
CA LYS A 67 8.65 -11.82 5.63
C LYS A 67 7.93 -12.84 4.74
N VAL A 68 6.81 -12.45 4.13
CA VAL A 68 5.91 -13.33 3.39
C VAL A 68 5.79 -12.87 1.94
N LYS A 69 5.76 -13.83 1.01
CA LYS A 69 5.67 -13.55 -0.43
C LYS A 69 4.42 -12.70 -0.76
N PRO A 70 4.52 -11.71 -1.67
CA PRO A 70 3.39 -10.84 -2.03
C PRO A 70 2.12 -11.58 -2.46
N ASN A 71 2.25 -12.68 -3.21
CA ASN A 71 1.09 -13.50 -3.62
C ASN A 71 0.32 -14.07 -2.42
N THR A 72 1.01 -14.38 -1.32
CA THR A 72 0.37 -14.89 -0.09
C THR A 72 -0.35 -13.77 0.65
N ILE A 73 0.26 -12.57 0.74
CA ILE A 73 -0.38 -11.38 1.32
C ILE A 73 -1.70 -11.08 0.60
N MET A 74 -1.66 -11.03 -0.73
CA MET A 74 -2.84 -10.82 -1.56
C MET A 74 -3.90 -11.90 -1.34
N TYR A 75 -3.49 -13.17 -1.27
CA TYR A 75 -4.41 -14.27 -1.01
C TYR A 75 -5.14 -14.09 0.33
N LEU A 76 -4.42 -13.70 1.39
CA LEU A 76 -5.00 -13.48 2.71
C LEU A 76 -5.95 -12.28 2.74
N GLN A 77 -5.57 -11.16 2.11
CA GLN A 77 -6.43 -9.97 1.98
C GLN A 77 -7.71 -10.27 1.21
N ASN A 78 -7.60 -11.02 0.10
CA ASN A 78 -8.75 -11.44 -0.67
C ASN A 78 -9.64 -12.39 0.13
N GLU A 79 -9.07 -13.31 0.90
CA GLU A 79 -9.87 -14.18 1.76
C GLU A 79 -10.60 -13.37 2.85
N LEU A 80 -9.91 -12.45 3.51
CA LEU A 80 -10.52 -11.54 4.48
C LEU A 80 -11.67 -10.72 3.83
N LYS A 81 -11.44 -10.14 2.65
CA LYS A 81 -12.44 -9.39 1.88
C LYS A 81 -13.62 -10.26 1.43
N ASN A 82 -13.37 -11.51 1.03
CA ASN A 82 -14.43 -12.45 0.69
C ASN A 82 -15.32 -12.75 1.89
N GLN A 83 -14.72 -12.89 3.07
CA GLN A 83 -15.45 -13.24 4.29
C GLN A 83 -16.17 -12.05 4.93
N PHE A 84 -15.57 -10.86 4.94
CA PHE A 84 -16.06 -9.71 5.69
C PHE A 84 -16.46 -8.51 4.82
N GLY A 85 -16.07 -8.48 3.54
CA GLY A 85 -16.24 -7.34 2.65
C GLY A 85 -17.67 -6.88 2.38
N LYS A 86 -18.69 -7.65 2.78
CA LYS A 86 -20.10 -7.24 2.74
C LYS A 86 -20.55 -6.48 4.00
N TYR A 87 -19.78 -6.57 5.07
CA TYR A 87 -20.10 -6.08 6.41
C TYR A 87 -19.23 -4.90 6.85
N VAL A 88 -18.29 -4.48 6.00
CA VAL A 88 -17.35 -3.38 6.25
C VAL A 88 -17.53 -2.30 5.19
N VAL A 89 -17.38 -1.04 5.62
CA VAL A 89 -17.46 0.13 4.75
C VAL A 89 -16.12 0.31 4.03
N GLU A 90 -15.03 0.24 4.77
CA GLU A 90 -13.67 0.38 4.25
C GLU A 90 -13.00 -0.99 4.10
N LYS A 91 -12.69 -1.38 2.86
CA LYS A 91 -12.17 -2.72 2.51
C LYS A 91 -10.66 -2.73 2.33
N GLU A 92 -10.05 -1.55 2.20
CA GLU A 92 -8.63 -1.36 1.98
C GLU A 92 -8.24 -0.16 2.87
N PRO A 93 -8.18 -0.34 4.20
CA PRO A 93 -8.05 0.76 5.18
C PRO A 93 -6.68 1.44 5.19
N LYS A 94 -5.85 1.21 4.17
CA LYS A 94 -4.59 1.92 4.01
C LYS A 94 -4.84 3.22 3.27
N GLU A 95 -4.18 4.28 3.74
CA GLU A 95 -3.89 5.44 2.90
C GLU A 95 -3.16 4.94 1.66
N GLU A 96 -3.84 5.04 0.51
CA GLU A 96 -3.25 4.73 -0.77
C GLU A 96 -2.07 5.68 -0.97
N ASP A 97 -0.86 5.13 -1.07
CA ASP A 97 0.35 5.93 -1.30
C ASP A 97 0.08 6.91 -2.45
N ALA A 98 0.28 8.21 -2.20
CA ALA A 98 -0.08 9.27 -3.14
C ALA A 98 0.56 9.11 -4.53
N PHE A 99 1.67 8.36 -4.65
CA PHE A 99 2.27 8.01 -5.95
C PHE A 99 1.45 7.00 -6.74
N ILE A 100 0.71 6.09 -6.07
CA ILE A 100 -0.14 5.08 -6.74
C ILE A 100 -1.22 5.75 -7.59
N LYS A 101 -1.75 6.89 -7.17
CA LYS A 101 -2.69 7.69 -7.98
C LYS A 101 -2.11 7.98 -9.37
N PHE A 102 -0.91 8.57 -9.43
CA PHE A 102 -0.24 8.87 -10.69
C PHE A 102 0.17 7.61 -11.45
N PHE A 103 0.55 6.55 -10.72
CA PHE A 103 0.87 5.26 -11.33
C PHE A 103 -0.36 4.67 -12.04
N LYS A 104 -1.56 4.70 -11.44
CA LYS A 104 -2.79 4.24 -12.10
C LYS A 104 -3.12 5.04 -13.36
N GLU A 105 -2.89 6.35 -13.34
CA GLU A 105 -3.14 7.26 -14.45
C GLU A 105 -2.14 7.06 -15.60
N ALA A 106 -0.88 6.78 -15.28
CA ALA A 106 0.16 6.50 -16.26
C ALA A 106 -0.06 5.18 -17.02
N TYR A 107 -0.82 4.23 -16.46
CA TYR A 107 -1.11 2.92 -17.05
C TYR A 107 -2.63 2.69 -17.22
N PRO A 108 -3.21 3.05 -18.39
CA PRO A 108 -4.62 2.83 -18.65
C PRO A 108 -4.96 1.34 -18.67
N VAL A 109 -6.23 1.00 -18.40
CA VAL A 109 -6.70 -0.39 -18.16
C VAL A 109 -6.20 -1.40 -19.20
N LYS A 110 -6.20 -1.00 -20.48
CA LYS A 110 -5.77 -1.82 -21.61
C LYS A 110 -4.27 -2.18 -21.62
N ASP A 111 -3.44 -1.38 -20.96
CA ASP A 111 -1.97 -1.52 -20.96
C ASP A 111 -1.44 -2.15 -19.64
N ARG A 112 -2.34 -2.52 -18.72
CA ARG A 112 -1.99 -3.09 -17.42
C ARG A 112 -1.59 -4.55 -17.57
N ARG A 113 -0.38 -4.88 -17.12
CA ARG A 113 0.17 -6.23 -17.08
C ARG A 113 0.28 -6.72 -15.62
N LYS A 114 0.73 -7.96 -15.42
CA LYS A 114 0.80 -8.61 -14.10
C LYS A 114 1.67 -7.82 -13.09
N ASP A 115 2.74 -7.20 -13.57
CA ASP A 115 3.63 -6.33 -12.81
C ASP A 115 2.90 -5.07 -12.28
N PHE A 116 1.93 -4.52 -13.01
CA PHE A 116 1.07 -3.44 -12.51
C PHE A 116 0.31 -3.88 -11.26
N THR A 117 -0.27 -5.07 -11.28
CA THR A 117 -1.03 -5.62 -10.15
C THR A 117 -0.12 -5.82 -8.92
N TRP A 118 1.14 -6.20 -9.12
CA TRP A 118 2.10 -6.34 -8.02
C TRP A 118 2.48 -5.01 -7.37
N VAL A 119 2.57 -3.93 -8.15
CA VAL A 119 2.80 -2.57 -7.62
C VAL A 119 1.58 -2.07 -6.85
N MET A 120 0.37 -2.34 -7.36
CA MET A 120 -0.87 -2.01 -6.68
C MET A 120 -0.99 -2.69 -5.30
N MET A 121 -0.46 -3.91 -5.16
CA MET A 121 -0.44 -4.62 -3.88
C MET A 121 0.59 -4.07 -2.90
N ASN A 122 1.76 -3.70 -3.42
CA ASN A 122 2.83 -3.15 -2.62
C ASN A 122 3.68 -2.27 -3.52
N ILE A 123 3.65 -0.96 -3.26
CA ILE A 123 4.45 0.04 -3.98
C ILE A 123 5.94 -0.33 -3.98
N ASN A 124 6.41 -1.11 -3.00
CA ASN A 124 7.80 -1.56 -2.98
C ASN A 124 8.19 -2.50 -4.13
N ASN A 125 7.22 -3.14 -4.79
CA ASN A 125 7.45 -3.95 -5.99
C ASN A 125 7.72 -3.11 -7.24
N ILE A 126 7.54 -1.78 -7.20
CA ILE A 126 7.73 -0.92 -8.35
C ILE A 126 9.19 -0.94 -8.84
N VAL A 127 9.35 -1.08 -10.16
CA VAL A 127 10.66 -1.07 -10.83
C VAL A 127 11.00 0.30 -11.40
N GLU A 128 12.27 0.53 -11.70
CA GLU A 128 12.79 1.83 -12.16
C GLU A 128 12.12 2.32 -13.45
N GLU A 129 11.78 1.40 -14.36
CA GLU A 129 11.03 1.72 -15.59
C GLU A 129 9.62 2.23 -15.29
N GLN A 130 8.96 1.64 -14.28
CA GLN A 130 7.62 2.03 -13.86
C GLN A 130 7.64 3.39 -13.16
N ILE A 131 8.62 3.62 -12.29
CA ILE A 131 8.86 4.93 -11.67
C ILE A 131 9.09 5.98 -12.76
N TRP A 132 9.99 5.70 -13.71
CA TRP A 132 10.31 6.59 -14.83
C TRP A 132 9.08 6.94 -15.67
N THR A 133 8.29 5.94 -16.07
CA THR A 133 7.08 6.15 -16.88
C THR A 133 6.06 7.01 -16.15
N THR A 134 5.91 6.80 -14.84
CA THR A 134 5.01 7.60 -14.00
C THR A 134 5.50 9.04 -13.85
N LEU A 135 6.81 9.25 -13.68
CA LEU A 135 7.40 10.59 -13.63
C LEU A 135 7.25 11.34 -14.96
N ILE A 136 7.37 10.66 -16.11
CA ILE A 136 7.06 11.26 -17.42
C ILE A 136 5.61 11.72 -17.45
N HIS A 137 4.68 10.88 -17.00
CA HIS A 137 3.27 11.21 -16.96
C HIS A 137 3.02 12.47 -16.12
N ILE A 138 3.53 12.50 -14.89
CA ILE A 138 3.43 13.67 -14.00
C ILE A 138 4.05 14.92 -14.67
N ASN A 139 5.23 14.80 -15.26
CA ASN A 139 5.89 15.90 -15.96
C ASN A 139 5.06 16.45 -17.12
N ARG A 140 4.40 15.57 -17.88
CA ARG A 140 3.49 15.95 -18.95
C ARG A 140 2.24 16.64 -18.40
N GLU A 141 1.65 16.12 -17.33
CA GLU A 141 0.47 16.71 -16.69
C GLU A 141 0.75 18.12 -16.15
N TYR A 142 1.96 18.36 -15.62
CA TYR A 142 2.41 19.72 -15.28
C TYR A 142 2.44 20.66 -16.49
N ILE A 143 2.99 20.19 -17.61
CA ILE A 143 3.13 21.00 -18.83
C ILE A 143 1.75 21.30 -19.43
N CYS A 144 0.89 20.28 -19.55
CA CYS A 144 -0.37 20.37 -20.26
C CYS A 144 -1.52 20.93 -19.41
N LYS A 145 -1.64 20.49 -18.15
CA LYS A 145 -2.78 20.81 -17.27
C LYS A 145 -2.43 21.71 -16.10
N ARG A 146 -1.14 22.02 -15.89
CA ARG A 146 -0.65 22.87 -14.78
C ARG A 146 -1.14 22.38 -13.41
N ILE A 147 -1.13 21.06 -13.22
CA ILE A 147 -1.49 20.45 -11.94
C ILE A 147 -0.63 21.03 -10.79
N LYS A 148 -1.20 21.08 -9.59
CA LYS A 148 -0.46 21.37 -8.35
C LYS A 148 -0.41 20.09 -7.55
N LEU A 149 0.78 19.75 -7.07
CA LEU A 149 0.95 18.62 -6.16
C LEU A 149 0.80 19.08 -4.72
N GLU A 150 0.05 18.32 -3.95
CA GLU A 150 -0.06 18.46 -2.50
C GLU A 150 1.22 17.99 -1.80
N ALA A 151 1.39 18.36 -0.52
CA ALA A 151 2.61 18.04 0.23
C ALA A 151 2.90 16.52 0.26
N GLU A 152 1.87 15.71 0.51
CA GLU A 152 1.96 14.25 0.56
C GLU A 152 2.37 13.65 -0.80
N GLU A 153 1.77 14.13 -1.89
CA GLU A 153 2.11 13.70 -3.26
C GLU A 153 3.58 13.99 -3.57
N LYS A 154 4.08 15.17 -3.18
CA LYS A 154 5.50 15.54 -3.36
C LYS A 154 6.42 14.61 -2.58
N GLU A 155 6.11 14.34 -1.31
CA GLU A 155 6.91 13.43 -0.49
C GLU A 155 6.97 12.03 -1.08
N SER A 156 5.84 11.49 -1.56
CA SER A 156 5.84 10.16 -2.14
C SER A 156 6.63 10.08 -3.45
N ILE A 157 6.51 11.10 -4.32
CA ILE A 157 7.31 11.17 -5.56
C ILE A 157 8.81 11.24 -5.25
N ILE A 158 9.21 12.03 -4.24
CA ILE A 158 10.62 12.12 -3.81
C ILE A 158 11.11 10.75 -3.32
N LYS A 159 10.33 10.02 -2.51
CA LYS A 159 10.67 8.66 -2.05
C LYS A 159 10.94 7.72 -3.23
N MET A 160 10.15 7.80 -4.30
CA MET A 160 10.36 6.97 -5.51
C MET A 160 11.62 7.37 -6.28
N ILE A 161 11.92 8.66 -6.39
CA ILE A 161 13.18 9.14 -7.00
C ILE A 161 14.39 8.65 -6.19
N GLU A 162 14.34 8.75 -4.87
CA GLU A 162 15.39 8.24 -3.98
C GLU A 162 15.58 6.73 -4.13
N LYS A 163 14.51 5.97 -4.32
CA LYS A 163 14.58 4.53 -4.57
C LYS A 163 15.35 4.19 -5.85
N VAL A 164 15.14 4.95 -6.93
CA VAL A 164 15.93 4.80 -8.17
C VAL A 164 17.40 5.13 -7.93
N ILE A 165 17.68 6.20 -7.19
CA ILE A 165 19.05 6.62 -6.86
C ILE A 165 19.76 5.57 -6.02
N LYS A 166 19.09 4.97 -5.02
CA LYS A 166 19.64 3.91 -4.17
C LYS A 166 20.04 2.66 -4.94
N LYS A 167 19.37 2.36 -6.06
CA LYS A 167 19.71 1.24 -6.95
C LYS A 167 20.88 1.55 -7.90
N ASP A 168 21.38 2.78 -7.90
CA ASP A 168 22.51 3.25 -8.71
C ASP A 168 22.37 3.01 -10.23
N ASN A 169 21.12 3.02 -10.72
CA ASN A 169 20.86 2.81 -12.14
C ASN A 169 21.05 4.11 -12.93
N ILE A 170 22.29 4.35 -13.38
CA ILE A 170 22.73 5.58 -14.07
C ILE A 170 21.80 5.97 -15.22
N LYS A 171 21.31 4.99 -16.00
CA LYS A 171 20.39 5.23 -17.11
C LYS A 171 19.12 5.95 -16.66
N TYR A 172 18.46 5.46 -15.61
CA TYR A 172 17.23 6.08 -15.11
C TYR A 172 17.50 7.34 -14.31
N ILE A 173 18.61 7.42 -13.57
CA ILE A 173 19.01 8.65 -12.87
C ILE A 173 19.17 9.82 -13.85
N ASN A 174 19.86 9.59 -14.97
CA ASN A 174 20.04 10.62 -16.00
C ASN A 174 18.73 10.99 -16.70
N ARG A 175 17.82 10.02 -16.90
CA ARG A 175 16.47 10.30 -17.42
C ARG A 175 15.67 11.16 -16.45
N ILE A 176 15.68 10.85 -15.15
CA ILE A 176 14.97 11.65 -14.14
C ILE A 176 15.54 13.09 -14.09
N LYS A 177 16.86 13.25 -14.20
CA LYS A 177 17.49 14.58 -14.30
C LYS A 177 16.97 15.44 -15.44
N SER A 178 16.51 14.84 -16.54
CA SER A 178 15.92 15.60 -17.65
C SER A 178 14.47 16.06 -17.43
N LEU A 179 13.82 15.67 -16.33
CA LEU A 179 12.45 16.07 -15.99
C LEU A 179 12.42 17.37 -15.18
N ASP A 180 12.93 18.45 -15.77
CA ASP A 180 13.12 19.73 -15.07
C ASP A 180 11.83 20.27 -14.45
N LYS A 181 10.66 20.08 -15.08
CA LYS A 181 9.39 20.62 -14.56
C LYS A 181 8.96 19.94 -13.26
N VAL A 182 9.06 18.61 -13.20
CA VAL A 182 8.81 17.85 -11.96
C VAL A 182 9.83 18.22 -10.89
N LEU A 183 11.12 18.19 -11.22
CA LEU A 183 12.18 18.48 -10.24
C LEU A 183 12.07 19.88 -9.64
N ASN A 184 11.78 20.88 -10.47
CA ASN A 184 11.56 22.26 -10.01
C ASN A 184 10.32 22.37 -9.11
N ASN A 185 9.22 21.67 -9.40
CA ASN A 185 8.01 21.74 -8.56
C ASN A 185 8.16 21.02 -7.22
N LEU A 186 8.94 19.93 -7.22
CA LEU A 186 9.37 19.22 -6.02
C LEU A 186 10.42 20.01 -5.22
N ASN A 187 10.96 21.10 -5.79
CA ASN A 187 12.05 21.90 -5.22
C ASN A 187 13.29 21.05 -4.87
N ILE A 188 13.67 20.16 -5.79
CA ILE A 188 14.84 19.27 -5.63
C ILE A 188 15.75 19.29 -6.86
N LYS A 189 17.00 18.91 -6.63
CA LYS A 189 18.00 18.66 -7.67
C LYS A 189 18.75 17.37 -7.37
N ILE A 190 19.07 16.61 -8.41
CA ILE A 190 19.90 15.40 -8.29
C ILE A 190 21.35 15.78 -8.58
N VAL A 191 22.20 15.71 -7.56
CA VAL A 191 23.63 16.04 -7.63
C VAL A 191 24.49 14.79 -7.53
N ASN A 192 25.70 14.84 -8.09
CA ASN A 192 26.72 13.82 -7.85
C ASN A 192 27.58 14.28 -6.67
N ASP A 193 27.67 13.46 -5.62
CA ASP A 193 28.49 13.68 -4.43
C ASP A 193 29.36 12.45 -4.19
N LYS A 194 30.67 12.58 -4.41
CA LYS A 194 31.69 11.54 -4.18
C LYS A 194 31.30 10.19 -4.79
N ASP A 195 31.08 10.20 -6.11
CA ASP A 195 30.72 9.03 -6.92
C ASP A 195 29.35 8.41 -6.62
N LYS A 196 28.48 9.11 -5.87
CA LYS A 196 27.10 8.68 -5.62
C LYS A 196 26.12 9.81 -5.92
N PHE A 197 25.01 9.47 -6.57
CA PHE A 197 23.93 10.44 -6.78
C PHE A 197 23.14 10.66 -5.48
N LYS A 198 22.71 11.89 -5.23
CA LYS A 198 21.87 12.27 -4.10
C LYS A 198 20.82 13.30 -4.51
N VAL A 199 19.66 13.26 -3.84
CA VAL A 199 18.64 14.31 -3.92
C VAL A 199 19.04 15.44 -2.96
N LYS A 200 19.03 16.68 -3.43
CA LYS A 200 19.27 17.89 -2.64
C LYS A 200 18.07 18.82 -2.79
N LYS A 201 17.51 19.32 -1.68
CA LYS A 201 16.49 20.38 -1.72
C LYS A 201 17.11 21.68 -2.22
N LEU A 202 16.37 22.41 -3.05
CA LEU A 202 16.75 23.71 -3.60
C LEU A 202 16.42 24.85 -2.63
#